data_AF-A0A4V0Z4N9-F1
#
_entry.id   AF-A0A4V0Z4N9-F1
#
_cell.length_a   1.000
_cell.length_b   1.000
_cell.length_c   1.000
_cell.angle_alpha   90.00
_cell.angle_beta   90.00
_cell.angle_gamma   90.00
#
_symmetry.space_group_name_H-M   'P 1'
#
loop_
_entity.id
_entity.type
_entity.pdbx_description
1 polymer ?
#
loop_
_entity_poly.entity_id
_entity_poly.type
_entity_poly.pdbx_seq_one_letter_code
_entity_poly.pdbx_strand_id
1 'polypeptide(L)'
;MGMENQSYAADSTFKFADLTPGVERQTSIARLYGLYYDKITGADEASKDLSLSFQLALWELYNDDATFETAATGKLAVNNTITGGRGNGAGGYAGAAPIVTDAYKMLAEAKDKSLAYTQQYTFTRYTSGTSQDFVIAQAVSAVPEPSTYAMLGLGLAVVGFAARRRAKR
;
A
#
# COMPACT_ATOMS: atom_id res chain seq x y z
N MET A 1 -8.77 32.31 18.98
CA MET A 1 -8.49 30.86 18.83
C MET A 1 -7.13 30.74 18.16
N GLY A 2 -6.09 30.42 18.92
CA GLY A 2 -4.75 30.23 18.38
C GLY A 2 -4.72 28.93 17.58
N MET A 3 -4.24 28.99 16.35
CA MET A 3 -3.90 27.79 15.59
C MET A 3 -2.63 27.22 16.23
N GLU A 4 -2.77 26.24 17.13
CA GLU A 4 -1.63 25.43 17.55
C GLU A 4 -1.10 24.70 16.32
N ASN A 5 0.20 24.86 16.07
CA ASN A 5 0.88 24.24 14.95
C ASN A 5 0.90 22.72 15.21
N GLN A 6 0.09 21.95 14.47
CA GLN A 6 0.02 20.50 14.63
C GLN A 6 1.38 19.89 14.25
N SER A 7 2.17 19.46 15.24
CA SER A 7 3.42 18.74 15.00
C SER A 7 3.11 17.25 14.84
N TYR A 8 3.37 16.71 13.66
CA TYR A 8 3.30 15.27 13.41
C TYR A 8 4.64 14.62 13.77
N ALA A 9 4.61 13.55 14.55
CA ALA A 9 5.80 12.75 14.82
C ALA A 9 5.93 11.66 13.74
N ALA A 10 7.03 11.69 12.99
CA ALA A 10 7.32 10.68 11.97
C ALA A 10 8.04 9.47 12.61
N ASP A 11 7.48 8.28 12.41
CA ASP A 11 8.04 6.99 12.80
C ASP A 11 8.34 6.18 11.54
N SER A 12 9.59 6.25 11.09
CA SER A 12 10.12 5.48 9.95
C SER A 12 10.56 4.06 10.33
N THR A 13 10.55 3.74 11.63
CA THR A 13 10.81 2.39 12.13
C THR A 13 9.54 1.55 12.22
N PHE A 14 8.38 2.19 12.03
CA PHE A 14 7.09 1.56 12.05
C PHE A 14 7.04 0.35 11.11
N LYS A 15 6.82 -0.81 11.71
CA LYS A 15 6.38 -1.99 11.00
C LYS A 15 5.02 -2.33 11.53
N PHE A 16 4.11 -2.69 10.63
CA PHE A 16 2.87 -3.34 11.05
C PHE A 16 3.19 -4.57 11.93
N ALA A 17 4.34 -5.23 11.69
CA ALA A 17 4.90 -6.34 12.47
C ALA A 17 5.03 -6.12 14.00
N ASP A 18 5.18 -4.86 14.45
CA ASP A 18 5.53 -4.54 15.84
C ASP A 18 4.31 -4.33 16.76
N LEU A 19 3.09 -4.44 16.23
CA LEU A 19 1.83 -4.32 16.98
C LEU A 19 1.44 -5.66 17.65
N THR A 20 1.76 -5.90 18.92
CA THR A 20 1.27 -7.10 19.65
C THR A 20 -0.07 -6.85 20.35
N PRO A 21 -1.04 -7.80 20.33
CA PRO A 21 -1.09 -9.08 19.59
C PRO A 21 -1.81 -8.96 18.24
N GLY A 22 -1.28 -9.62 17.20
CA GLY A 22 -1.97 -9.72 15.90
C GLY A 22 -1.11 -10.08 14.68
N VAL A 23 -0.07 -10.93 14.79
CA VAL A 23 0.87 -11.26 13.68
C VAL A 23 0.16 -11.62 12.37
N GLU A 24 -0.98 -12.31 12.45
CA GLU A 24 -1.80 -12.64 11.27
C GLU A 24 -2.37 -11.39 10.58
N ARG A 25 -2.89 -10.44 11.34
CA ARG A 25 -3.44 -9.17 10.85
C ARG A 25 -2.36 -8.31 10.19
N GLN A 26 -1.16 -8.32 10.74
CA GLN A 26 -0.02 -7.60 10.18
C GLN A 26 0.43 -8.19 8.85
N THR A 27 0.48 -9.53 8.77
CA THR A 27 0.76 -10.25 7.53
C THR A 27 -0.31 -9.95 6.48
N SER A 28 -1.57 -9.81 6.89
CA SER A 28 -2.65 -9.39 6.00
C SER A 28 -2.51 -7.96 5.51
N ILE A 29 -2.12 -7.01 6.36
CA ILE A 29 -1.85 -5.62 5.93
C ILE A 29 -0.66 -5.59 4.96
N ALA A 30 0.45 -6.26 5.29
CA ALA A 30 1.60 -6.40 4.42
C ALA A 30 1.23 -6.99 3.05
N ARG A 31 0.40 -8.04 3.04
CA ARG A 31 -0.14 -8.66 1.83
C ARG A 31 -1.04 -7.70 1.05
N LEU A 32 -1.93 -6.96 1.72
CA LEU A 32 -2.80 -5.96 1.08
C LEU A 32 -1.98 -4.92 0.31
N TYR A 33 -0.96 -4.34 0.96
CA TYR A 33 -0.04 -3.40 0.31
C TYR A 33 0.72 -4.05 -0.85
N GLY A 34 1.24 -5.28 -0.66
CA GLY A 34 1.99 -5.99 -1.69
C GLY A 34 1.16 -6.41 -2.92
N LEU A 35 -0.15 -6.59 -2.78
CA LEU A 35 -1.04 -7.04 -3.86
C LEU A 35 -1.75 -5.88 -4.60
N TYR A 36 -1.95 -4.74 -3.94
CA TYR A 36 -2.87 -3.70 -4.43
C TYR A 36 -2.30 -2.29 -4.45
N TYR A 37 -1.24 -1.97 -3.71
CA TYR A 37 -0.78 -0.57 -3.60
C TYR A 37 -0.24 0.01 -4.91
N ASP A 38 0.28 -0.81 -5.81
CA ASP A 38 0.72 -0.43 -7.16
C ASP A 38 -0.47 -0.16 -8.10
N LYS A 39 -1.60 -0.82 -7.87
CA LYS A 39 -2.81 -0.70 -8.69
C LYS A 39 -3.64 0.55 -8.40
N ILE A 40 -3.37 1.24 -7.28
CA ILE A 40 -4.11 2.43 -6.86
C ILE A 40 -3.41 3.76 -7.21
N THR A 41 -2.25 3.73 -7.87
CA THR A 41 -1.42 4.93 -8.11
C THR A 41 -1.84 5.79 -9.31
N GLY A 42 -3.01 5.54 -9.90
CA GLY A 42 -3.55 6.31 -11.02
C GLY A 42 -4.54 7.42 -10.59
N ALA A 43 -4.73 8.41 -11.47
CA ALA A 43 -5.70 9.50 -11.24
C ALA A 43 -7.02 9.31 -12.01
N ASP A 44 -7.21 8.16 -12.68
CA ASP A 44 -8.46 7.85 -13.37
C ASP A 44 -9.57 7.42 -12.39
N GLU A 45 -10.82 7.41 -12.86
CA GLU A 45 -11.97 7.08 -12.03
C GLU A 45 -11.91 5.65 -11.46
N ALA A 46 -11.32 4.71 -12.20
CA ALA A 46 -11.13 3.34 -11.74
C ALA A 46 -10.13 3.27 -10.58
N SER A 47 -9.03 4.02 -10.65
CA SER A 47 -8.00 4.11 -9.61
C SER A 47 -8.50 4.83 -8.37
N LYS A 48 -9.41 5.81 -8.51
CA LYS A 48 -10.06 6.48 -7.38
C LYS A 48 -10.98 5.52 -6.60
N ASP A 49 -11.82 4.76 -7.31
CA ASP A 49 -12.66 3.74 -6.68
C ASP A 49 -11.79 2.68 -5.99
N LEU A 50 -10.74 2.19 -6.66
CA LEU A 50 -9.81 1.23 -6.11
C LEU A 50 -9.06 1.76 -4.87
N SER A 51 -8.66 3.03 -4.88
CA SER A 51 -8.02 3.69 -3.73
C SER A 51 -8.95 3.71 -2.52
N LEU A 52 -10.24 3.98 -2.75
CA LEU A 52 -11.23 4.01 -1.68
C LEU A 52 -11.53 2.60 -1.15
N SER A 53 -11.64 1.62 -2.05
CA SER A 53 -11.75 0.20 -1.70
C SER A 53 -10.56 -0.27 -0.86
N PHE A 54 -9.35 0.15 -1.24
CA PHE A 54 -8.11 -0.15 -0.52
C PHE A 54 -8.12 0.45 0.88
N GLN A 55 -8.48 1.74 1.01
CA GLN A 55 -8.57 2.41 2.31
C GLN A 55 -9.59 1.74 3.23
N LEU A 56 -10.72 1.31 2.67
CA LEU A 56 -11.76 0.60 3.42
C LEU A 56 -11.25 -0.76 3.90
N ALA A 57 -10.64 -1.57 3.01
CA ALA A 57 -10.05 -2.84 3.40
C ALA A 57 -8.92 -2.70 4.44
N LEU A 58 -8.11 -1.64 4.34
CA LEU A 58 -7.07 -1.33 5.31
C LEU A 58 -7.66 -0.95 6.67
N TRP A 59 -8.72 -0.13 6.69
CA TRP A 59 -9.41 0.26 7.93
C TRP A 59 -9.97 -0.97 8.65
N GLU A 60 -10.60 -1.87 7.91
CA GLU A 60 -11.15 -3.13 8.45
C GLU A 60 -10.06 -4.03 9.06
N LEU A 61 -8.91 -4.13 8.39
CA LEU A 61 -7.77 -4.88 8.92
C LEU A 61 -7.17 -4.22 10.16
N TYR A 62 -7.04 -2.89 10.17
CA TYR A 62 -6.28 -2.18 11.20
C TYR A 62 -7.13 -1.85 12.44
N ASN A 63 -8.34 -1.31 12.24
CA ASN A 63 -9.18 -0.76 13.29
C ASN A 63 -10.34 -1.66 13.73
N ASP A 64 -10.72 -2.68 12.95
CA ASP A 64 -11.87 -3.52 13.24
C ASP A 64 -11.51 -5.01 13.38
N ASP A 65 -12.48 -5.91 13.23
CA ASP A 65 -12.35 -7.35 13.37
C ASP A 65 -11.95 -8.09 12.07
N ALA A 66 -11.77 -7.35 10.96
CA ALA A 66 -11.47 -7.89 9.64
C ALA A 66 -12.51 -8.93 9.16
N THR A 67 -13.77 -8.78 9.59
CA THR A 67 -14.92 -9.52 9.10
C THR A 67 -15.90 -8.55 8.47
N PHE A 68 -15.63 -8.23 7.21
CA PHE A 68 -16.59 -7.52 6.39
C PHE A 68 -17.87 -8.39 6.31
N GLU A 69 -18.90 -8.10 7.11
CA GLU A 69 -20.17 -8.82 7.03
C GLU A 69 -20.84 -8.45 5.69
N THR A 70 -20.62 -9.28 4.68
CA THR A 70 -21.23 -9.17 3.34
C THR A 70 -22.74 -9.35 3.33
N ALA A 71 -23.36 -9.73 4.45
CA ALA A 71 -24.80 -9.93 4.56
C ALA A 71 -25.62 -8.61 4.58
N ALA A 72 -24.97 -7.44 4.62
CA ALA A 72 -25.66 -6.16 4.55
C ALA A 72 -25.01 -5.23 3.52
N THR A 73 -25.17 -5.57 2.25
CA THR A 73 -24.91 -4.74 1.06
C THR A 73 -25.61 -3.35 1.10
N GLY A 74 -26.32 -3.02 2.19
CA GLY A 74 -27.02 -1.76 2.42
C GLY A 74 -26.68 -1.04 3.74
N LYS A 75 -25.64 -1.43 4.51
CA LYS A 75 -25.23 -0.69 5.72
C LYS A 75 -24.08 0.30 5.53
N LEU A 76 -23.23 0.09 4.52
CA LEU A 76 -22.11 0.98 4.21
C LEU A 76 -22.49 1.93 3.06
N ALA A 77 -22.64 3.21 3.39
CA ALA A 77 -22.84 4.27 2.42
C ALA A 77 -21.52 4.97 2.16
N VAL A 78 -21.04 4.90 0.91
CA VAL A 78 -19.88 5.67 0.47
C VAL A 78 -20.39 6.91 -0.23
N ASN A 79 -20.12 8.09 0.34
CA ASN A 79 -20.49 9.35 -0.29
C ASN A 79 -19.44 9.74 -1.35
N ASN A 80 -19.68 9.36 -2.60
CA ASN A 80 -18.90 9.85 -3.74
C ASN A 80 -19.56 11.13 -4.32
N THR A 81 -19.54 12.25 -3.58
CA THR A 81 -20.03 13.53 -4.12
C THR A 81 -18.99 14.11 -5.07
N ILE A 82 -18.94 13.63 -6.31
CA ILE A 82 -18.38 14.39 -7.44
C ILE A 82 -19.54 14.83 -8.34
N THR A 83 -19.83 16.12 -8.29
CA THR A 83 -20.77 16.82 -9.16
C THR A 83 -20.27 16.68 -10.61
N GLY A 84 -20.91 15.80 -11.39
CA GLY A 84 -20.53 15.55 -12.79
C GLY A 84 -20.65 14.09 -13.25
N GLY A 85 -20.95 13.16 -12.33
CA GLY A 85 -21.15 11.75 -12.63
C GLY A 85 -20.61 10.93 -11.47
N ARG A 86 -21.48 10.12 -10.85
CA ARG A 86 -21.29 9.32 -9.61
C ARG A 86 -21.63 10.00 -8.27
N GLY A 87 -22.19 11.20 -8.29
CA GLY A 87 -23.01 11.66 -7.16
C GLY A 87 -24.44 11.14 -7.30
N ASN A 88 -24.88 10.25 -6.41
CA ASN A 88 -26.32 10.05 -6.23
C ASN A 88 -26.92 11.41 -5.87
N GLY A 89 -27.87 11.87 -6.67
CA GLY A 89 -28.81 12.87 -6.22
C GLY A 89 -29.41 12.45 -4.87
N ALA A 90 -29.81 13.45 -4.08
CA ALA A 90 -30.42 13.25 -2.78
C ALA A 90 -31.37 12.04 -2.76
N GLY A 91 -31.04 11.02 -1.95
CA GLY A 91 -31.89 9.85 -1.71
C GLY A 91 -31.51 8.53 -2.40
N GLY A 92 -30.43 8.45 -3.16
CA GLY A 92 -29.93 7.18 -3.72
C GLY A 92 -28.78 6.58 -2.90
N TYR A 93 -28.92 5.34 -2.44
CA TYR A 93 -27.86 4.54 -1.78
C TYR A 93 -27.18 3.56 -2.76
N ALA A 94 -27.32 3.78 -4.07
CA ALA A 94 -26.84 2.88 -5.12
C ALA A 94 -25.55 3.45 -5.75
N GLY A 95 -24.39 2.98 -5.29
CA GLY A 95 -23.08 3.43 -5.78
C GLY A 95 -21.90 2.88 -4.97
N ALA A 96 -22.16 2.45 -3.73
CA ALA A 96 -21.17 1.78 -2.89
C ALA A 96 -20.86 0.34 -3.32
N ALA A 97 -21.73 -0.30 -4.11
CA ALA A 97 -21.61 -1.72 -4.46
C ALA A 97 -20.25 -2.14 -5.07
N PRO A 98 -19.70 -1.47 -6.10
CA PRO A 98 -18.39 -1.85 -6.65
C PRO A 98 -17.25 -1.62 -5.66
N ILE A 99 -17.23 -0.47 -4.97
CA ILE A 99 -16.19 -0.13 -3.98
C ILE A 99 -16.18 -1.14 -2.82
N VAL A 100 -17.37 -1.45 -2.29
CA VAL A 100 -17.54 -2.42 -1.21
C VAL A 100 -17.19 -3.84 -1.67
N THR A 101 -17.55 -4.21 -2.90
CA THR A 101 -17.21 -5.51 -3.49
C THR A 101 -15.70 -5.66 -3.67
N ASP A 102 -15.02 -4.62 -4.16
CA ASP A 102 -13.57 -4.61 -4.32
C ASP A 102 -12.87 -4.62 -2.96
N ALA A 103 -13.35 -3.85 -1.98
CA ALA A 103 -12.81 -3.87 -0.61
C ALA A 103 -12.95 -5.27 0.02
N TYR A 104 -14.10 -5.93 -0.17
CA TYR A 104 -14.33 -7.29 0.29
C TYR A 104 -13.34 -8.28 -0.34
N LYS A 105 -13.14 -8.19 -1.65
CA LYS A 105 -12.16 -9.01 -2.36
C LYS A 105 -10.74 -8.76 -1.85
N MET A 106 -10.34 -7.50 -1.71
CA MET A 106 -9.04 -7.11 -1.16
C MET A 106 -8.83 -7.66 0.25
N LEU A 107 -9.86 -7.62 1.10
CA LEU A 107 -9.80 -8.19 2.45
C LEU A 107 -9.67 -9.71 2.42
N ALA A 108 -10.44 -10.40 1.58
CA ALA A 108 -10.40 -11.85 1.44
C ALA A 108 -8.99 -12.31 0.99
N GLU A 109 -8.44 -11.66 -0.03
CA GLU A 109 -7.09 -11.96 -0.54
C GLU A 109 -5.99 -11.59 0.48
N ALA A 110 -6.14 -10.48 1.20
CA ALA A 110 -5.22 -10.13 2.28
C ALA A 110 -5.17 -11.21 3.38
N LYS A 111 -6.28 -11.91 3.64
CA LYS A 111 -6.35 -12.99 4.64
C LYS A 111 -5.96 -14.36 4.09
N ASP A 112 -5.95 -14.54 2.77
CA ASP A 112 -5.59 -15.79 2.13
C ASP A 112 -4.08 -16.08 2.25
N LYS A 113 -3.73 -17.04 3.12
CA LYS A 113 -2.35 -17.47 3.37
C LYS A 113 -1.72 -18.17 2.16
N SER A 114 -2.51 -18.64 1.20
CA SER A 114 -2.02 -19.31 -0.01
C SER A 114 -1.49 -18.33 -1.06
N LEU A 115 -1.89 -17.06 -0.98
CA LEU A 115 -1.42 -16.03 -1.91
C LEU A 115 -0.01 -15.56 -1.53
N ALA A 116 0.91 -15.80 -2.46
CA ALA A 116 2.25 -15.24 -2.41
C ALA A 116 2.20 -13.71 -2.56
N TYR A 117 2.97 -13.01 -1.73
CA TYR A 117 3.16 -11.57 -1.82
C TYR A 117 4.64 -11.23 -1.58
N THR A 118 5.09 -10.13 -2.15
CA THR A 118 6.43 -9.59 -1.88
C THR A 118 6.29 -8.32 -1.06
N GLN A 119 6.98 -8.24 0.07
CA GLN A 119 7.06 -7.00 0.83
C GLN A 119 7.98 -6.02 0.09
N GLN A 120 7.39 -5.13 -0.71
CA GLN A 120 8.12 -4.15 -1.53
C GLN A 120 8.15 -2.75 -0.91
N TYR A 121 7.50 -2.56 0.24
CA TYR A 121 7.30 -1.23 0.81
C TYR A 121 7.90 -1.11 2.21
N THR A 122 8.51 0.04 2.48
CA THR A 122 8.76 0.55 3.84
C THR A 122 7.66 1.52 4.22
N PHE A 123 7.28 1.53 5.49
CA PHE A 123 6.20 2.36 6.00
C PHE A 123 6.75 3.46 6.89
N THR A 124 6.25 4.68 6.71
CA THR A 124 6.45 5.77 7.66
C THR A 124 5.09 6.20 8.18
N ARG A 125 4.90 6.09 9.50
CA ARG A 125 3.67 6.54 10.16
C ARG A 125 3.90 7.94 10.73
N TYR A 126 2.97 8.84 10.44
CA TYR A 126 2.87 10.16 11.03
C TYR A 126 1.73 10.13 12.04
N THR A 127 2.06 10.26 13.32
CA THR A 127 1.06 10.21 14.39
C THR A 127 0.63 11.61 14.81
N SER A 128 -0.62 11.75 15.23
CA SER A 128 -1.17 12.98 15.82
C SER A 128 -1.98 12.65 17.06
N GLY A 129 -1.86 13.48 18.10
CA GLY A 129 -2.65 13.33 19.34
C GLY A 129 -4.12 13.72 19.18
N THR A 130 -4.49 14.40 18.10
CA THR A 130 -5.85 14.93 17.89
C THR A 130 -6.48 14.53 16.55
N SER A 131 -5.72 13.85 15.69
CA SER A 131 -6.08 13.57 14.30
C SER A 131 -5.74 12.13 13.94
N GLN A 132 -6.28 11.62 12.85
CA GLN A 132 -5.96 10.28 12.35
C GLN A 132 -4.48 10.16 11.97
N ASP A 133 -3.86 9.03 12.31
CA ASP A 133 -2.51 8.69 11.87
C ASP A 133 -2.47 8.53 10.34
N PHE A 134 -1.41 9.05 9.72
CA PHE A 134 -1.18 8.94 8.28
C PHE A 134 -0.01 8.00 8.00
N VAL A 135 -0.17 7.05 7.09
CA VAL A 135 0.90 6.11 6.72
C VAL A 135 1.30 6.32 5.27
N ILE A 136 2.60 6.52 5.04
CA ILE A 136 3.19 6.56 3.71
C ILE A 136 3.90 5.25 3.44
N ALA A 137 3.59 4.61 2.33
CA ALA A 137 4.32 3.46 1.82
C ALA A 137 5.30 3.92 0.73
N GLN A 138 6.58 3.65 0.91
CA GLN A 138 7.64 3.96 -0.04
C GLN A 138 8.18 2.66 -0.63
N ALA A 139 8.26 2.60 -1.96
CA ALA A 139 8.83 1.44 -2.63
C ALA A 139 10.31 1.30 -2.25
N VAL A 140 10.71 0.12 -1.82
CA VAL A 140 12.11 -0.23 -1.59
C VAL A 140 12.76 -0.37 -2.96
N SER A 141 13.50 0.65 -3.37
CA SER A 141 14.31 0.57 -4.59
C SER A 141 15.34 -0.54 -4.40
N ALA A 142 15.36 -1.52 -5.29
CA ALA A 142 16.40 -2.53 -5.32
C ALA A 142 17.77 -1.83 -5.45
N VAL A 143 18.57 -1.88 -4.39
CA VAL A 143 19.98 -1.50 -4.46
C VAL A 143 20.63 -2.44 -5.47
N PRO A 144 21.47 -1.96 -6.42
CA PRO A 144 22.14 -2.84 -7.37
C PRO A 144 22.79 -4.01 -6.64
N GLU A 145 22.33 -5.21 -6.98
CA GLU A 145 22.75 -6.42 -6.29
C GLU A 145 24.28 -6.58 -6.36
N PRO A 146 24.92 -7.28 -5.41
CA PRO A 146 26.35 -7.59 -5.47
C PRO A 146 26.79 -8.20 -6.80
N SER A 147 25.87 -8.86 -7.52
CA SER A 147 26.06 -9.40 -8.87
C SER A 147 26.32 -8.30 -9.92
N THR A 148 25.74 -7.11 -9.77
CA THR A 148 25.98 -5.96 -10.68
C THR A 148 27.40 -5.45 -10.53
N TYR A 149 27.90 -5.32 -9.30
CA TYR A 149 29.29 -4.96 -9.04
C TYR A 149 30.26 -6.07 -9.46
N ALA A 150 29.86 -7.34 -9.27
CA ALA A 150 30.65 -8.48 -9.73
C ALA A 150 30.75 -8.50 -11.27
N MET A 151 29.65 -8.27 -11.99
CA MET A 151 29.64 -8.22 -13.46
C MET A 151 30.36 -6.99 -14.01
N LEU A 152 30.22 -5.84 -13.34
CA LEU A 152 30.99 -4.64 -13.65
C LEU A 152 32.49 -4.88 -13.44
N GLY A 153 32.87 -5.47 -12.30
CA GLY A 153 34.24 -5.82 -11.96
C GLY A 153 34.84 -6.85 -12.90
N LEU A 154 34.05 -7.86 -13.30
CA LEU A 154 34.44 -8.88 -14.27
C LEU A 154 34.61 -8.27 -15.67
N GLY A 155 33.72 -7.37 -16.07
CA GLY A 155 33.86 -6.57 -17.30
C GLY A 155 35.15 -5.74 -17.30
N LEU A 156 35.45 -5.07 -16.19
CA LEU A 156 36.68 -4.28 -16.02
C LEU A 156 37.95 -5.16 -16.03
N ALA A 157 37.90 -6.34 -15.42
CA ALA A 157 39.01 -7.29 -15.41
C ALA A 157 39.32 -7.80 -16.83
N VAL A 158 38.29 -8.10 -17.62
CA VAL A 158 38.45 -8.50 -19.03
C VAL A 158 39.05 -7.37 -19.86
N VAL A 159 38.57 -6.14 -19.69
CA VAL A 159 39.10 -4.96 -20.41
C VAL A 159 40.55 -4.67 -20.01
N GLY A 160 40.86 -4.70 -18.71
CA GLY A 160 42.22 -4.50 -18.21
C GLY A 160 43.20 -5.58 -18.70
N PHE A 161 42.77 -6.84 -18.76
CA PHE A 161 43.57 -7.94 -19.31
C PHE A 161 43.81 -7.78 -20.82
N ALA A 162 42.78 -7.40 -21.57
CA ALA A 162 42.89 -7.15 -23.01
C ALA A 162 43.83 -5.97 -23.32
N ALA A 163 43.75 -4.89 -22.54
CA ALA A 163 44.66 -3.74 -22.65
C ALA A 163 46.12 -4.13 -22.36
N ARG A 164 46.37 -4.93 -21.31
CA ARG A 164 47.72 -5.43 -20.99
C ARG A 164 48.32 -6.30 -22.10
N ARG A 165 47.49 -7.12 -22.76
CA ARG A 165 47.96 -7.98 -23.85
C ARG A 165 48.32 -7.19 -25.12
N ARG A 166 47.62 -6.07 -25.38
CA ARG A 166 47.97 -5.14 -26.47
C ARG A 166 49.23 -4.35 -26.20
N ALA A 167 49.48 -3.93 -24.96
CA ALA A 167 50.68 -3.17 -24.59
C ALA A 167 51.99 -3.98 -24.64
N LYS A 168 51.92 -5.32 -24.68
CA LYS A 168 53.08 -6.23 -24.77
C LYS A 168 53.36 -6.74 -26.20
N ARG A 169 52.54 -6.37 -27.18
CA ARG A 169 52.81 -6.56 -28.61
C ARG A 169 53.30 -5.25 -29.19
#